data_AF-A0AAU7WFB3-F1
#
_entry.id   AF-A0AAU7WFB3-F1
#
_cell.length_a   1.000
_cell.length_b   1.000
_cell.length_c   1.000
_cell.angle_alpha   90.00
_cell.angle_beta   90.00
_cell.angle_gamma   90.00
#
_symmetry.space_group_name_H-M   'P 1'
#
loop_
_entity.id
_entity.type
_entity.pdbx_description
1 polymer ?
#
loop_
_entity_poly.entity_id
_entity_poly.type
_entity_poly.pdbx_seq_one_letter_code
_entity_poly.pdbx_strand_id
1 'polypeptide(L)'
;MLIDALMLGIVAGIGILDGRIFGVMMLERPLVTGLLVGLVLGDVKSGIMIGAQLELIWMGIAGIGASTPPDVVTGGVLGTAFAILSGHGVAVALALAVPIAVLAQSLGVLVRIMNGYFLHKADKYAEDANFRGVTLMMWVPPILFFLSVFLPTFLAILMGAKEVTALINAVPKTILDGLTIAGNLLPAIGFALLLDMLFSKKMVVFFFLGFLAASYLKLDITAIALFGTCLAIIIYVVMNRDEKSSNTQAGPNDFDNLTEGEIDFE
;
A
#
# COMPACT_ATOMS: atom_id res chain seq x y z
N MET A 1 -5.33 27.44 -1.02
CA MET A 1 -4.45 26.81 -2.03
C MET A 1 -3.00 26.67 -1.56
N LEU A 2 -2.29 27.75 -1.22
CA LEU A 2 -0.89 27.62 -0.75
C LEU A 2 -0.77 26.82 0.56
N ILE A 3 -1.64 27.11 1.53
CA ILE A 3 -1.69 26.41 2.82
C ILE A 3 -2.06 24.94 2.60
N ASP A 4 -3.10 24.67 1.80
CA ASP A 4 -3.54 23.31 1.47
C ASP A 4 -2.43 22.53 0.75
N ALA A 5 -1.72 23.14 -0.20
CA ALA A 5 -0.60 22.52 -0.89
C ALA A 5 0.54 22.17 0.07
N LEU A 6 0.87 23.08 1.01
CA LEU A 6 1.87 22.84 2.03
C LEU A 6 1.46 21.68 2.94
N MET A 7 0.21 21.69 3.43
CA MET A 7 -0.31 20.66 4.33
C MET A 7 -0.39 19.29 3.64
N LEU A 8 -0.84 19.23 2.38
CA LEU A 8 -0.87 17.99 1.61
C LEU A 8 0.54 17.47 1.28
N GLY A 9 1.48 18.37 0.99
CA GLY A 9 2.89 18.02 0.85
C GLY A 9 3.45 17.41 2.14
N ILE A 10 3.14 18.00 3.29
CA ILE A 10 3.55 17.46 4.61
C ILE A 10 2.91 16.10 4.86
N VAL A 11 1.62 15.91 4.56
CA VAL A 11 0.93 14.61 4.71
C VAL A 11 1.63 13.53 3.87
N ALA A 12 1.93 13.81 2.60
CA ALA A 12 2.65 12.88 1.74
C ALA A 12 4.08 12.61 2.25
N GLY A 13 4.77 13.65 2.71
CA GLY A 13 6.10 13.55 3.30
C GLY A 13 6.13 12.71 4.57
N ILE A 14 5.17 12.88 5.48
CA ILE A 14 5.06 12.06 6.69
C ILE A 14 4.70 10.62 6.32
N GLY A 15 3.78 10.43 5.36
CA GLY A 15 3.40 9.11 4.86
C GLY A 15 4.61 8.31 4.37
N ILE A 16 5.50 8.92 3.55
CA ILE A 16 6.67 8.21 3.04
C ILE A 16 7.75 7.96 4.12
N LEU A 17 7.77 8.77 5.18
CA LEU A 17 8.67 8.58 6.32
C LEU A 17 8.26 7.41 7.22
N ASP A 18 7.02 6.95 7.13
CA ASP A 18 6.48 5.86 7.95
C ASP A 18 7.33 4.58 7.86
N GLY A 19 7.55 4.08 6.64
CA GLY A 19 8.35 2.89 6.41
C GLY A 19 9.87 3.07 6.59
N ARG A 20 10.33 4.28 6.98
CA ARG A 20 11.77 4.61 7.08
C ARG A 20 12.19 4.98 8.51
N ILE A 21 11.37 5.76 9.21
CA ILE A 21 11.65 6.27 10.56
C ILE A 21 10.73 5.61 11.59
N PHE A 22 9.44 5.46 11.27
CA PHE A 22 8.42 5.07 12.24
C PHE A 22 8.20 3.55 12.35
N GLY A 23 8.87 2.75 11.51
CA GLY A 23 8.80 1.29 11.59
C GLY A 23 7.52 0.71 11.00
N VAL A 24 6.96 1.34 9.96
CA VAL A 24 5.76 0.88 9.23
C VAL A 24 4.52 0.85 10.14
N MET A 25 4.13 2.02 10.67
CA MET A 25 2.86 2.18 11.41
C MET A 25 1.62 2.16 10.49
N MET A 26 1.80 1.93 9.19
CA MET A 26 0.78 1.92 8.14
C MET A 26 0.17 3.31 7.87
N LEU A 27 0.91 4.38 8.15
CA LEU A 27 0.52 5.76 7.79
C LEU A 27 0.64 6.03 6.30
N GLU A 28 1.45 5.25 5.59
CA GLU A 28 1.58 5.32 4.12
C GLU A 28 0.34 4.83 3.37
N ARG A 29 -0.59 4.16 4.07
CA ARG A 29 -1.76 3.53 3.48
C ARG A 29 -2.79 4.58 2.99
N PRO A 30 -3.38 4.40 1.79
CA PRO A 30 -4.43 5.27 1.24
C PRO A 30 -5.58 5.58 2.16
N LEU A 31 -5.98 4.62 2.99
CA LEU A 31 -7.07 4.82 3.94
C LEU A 31 -6.74 5.95 4.93
N VAL A 32 -5.49 5.99 5.41
CA VAL A 32 -5.01 7.00 6.37
C VAL A 32 -4.68 8.31 5.64
N THR A 33 -3.94 8.23 4.54
CA THR A 33 -3.56 9.44 3.78
C THR A 33 -4.78 10.13 3.17
N GLY A 34 -5.78 9.39 2.69
CA GLY A 34 -7.04 9.92 2.17
C GLY A 34 -7.91 10.59 3.25
N LEU A 35 -7.93 10.05 4.47
CA LEU A 35 -8.53 10.71 5.63
C LEU A 35 -7.86 12.06 5.93
N LEU A 36 -6.52 12.08 5.97
CA LEU A 36 -5.75 13.30 6.22
C LEU A 36 -5.96 14.35 5.11
N VAL A 37 -6.01 13.91 3.86
CA VAL A 37 -6.33 14.79 2.72
C VAL A 37 -7.74 15.38 2.85
N GLY A 38 -8.74 14.56 3.19
CA GLY A 38 -10.11 15.00 3.41
C GLY A 38 -10.22 16.01 4.55
N LEU A 39 -9.44 15.84 5.63
CA LEU A 39 -9.35 16.81 6.73
C LEU A 39 -8.74 18.13 6.28
N VAL A 40 -7.67 18.10 5.49
CA VAL A 40 -7.01 19.31 4.96
C VAL A 40 -7.93 20.08 4.01
N LEU A 41 -8.68 19.37 3.16
CA LEU A 41 -9.58 19.98 2.16
C LEU A 41 -10.99 20.27 2.68
N GLY A 42 -11.34 19.84 3.90
CA GLY A 42 -12.64 20.07 4.52
C GLY A 42 -13.76 19.09 4.11
N ASP A 43 -13.45 18.04 3.34
CA ASP A 43 -14.38 16.97 2.99
C ASP A 43 -13.85 15.60 3.42
N VAL A 44 -14.06 15.30 4.70
CA VAL A 44 -13.64 14.06 5.33
C VAL A 44 -14.37 12.84 4.76
N LYS A 45 -15.66 12.99 4.42
CA LYS A 45 -16.48 11.87 3.94
C LYS A 45 -15.97 11.41 2.58
N SER A 46 -15.75 12.33 1.65
CA SER A 46 -15.16 11.99 0.35
C SER A 46 -13.74 11.48 0.50
N GLY A 47 -12.93 12.07 1.38
CA GLY A 47 -11.56 11.61 1.65
C GLY A 47 -11.47 10.16 2.11
N ILE A 48 -12.29 9.76 3.09
CA ILE A 48 -12.34 8.36 3.57
C ILE A 48 -12.85 7.42 2.49
N MET A 49 -13.92 7.79 1.77
CA MET A 49 -14.47 6.92 0.72
C MET A 49 -13.45 6.70 -0.41
N ILE A 50 -12.77 7.75 -0.86
CA ILE A 50 -11.75 7.63 -1.90
C ILE A 50 -10.53 6.85 -1.39
N GLY A 51 -10.06 7.14 -0.18
CA GLY A 51 -8.95 6.44 0.45
C GLY A 51 -9.22 4.94 0.61
N ALA A 52 -10.43 4.57 1.05
CA ALA A 52 -10.85 3.17 1.15
C ALA A 52 -10.83 2.46 -0.22
N GLN A 53 -11.28 3.12 -1.29
CA GLN A 53 -11.27 2.51 -2.62
C GLN A 53 -9.87 2.37 -3.20
N LEU A 54 -8.99 3.35 -2.96
CA LEU A 54 -7.58 3.25 -3.33
C LEU A 54 -6.87 2.14 -2.54
N GLU A 55 -7.22 1.94 -1.26
CA GLU A 55 -6.71 0.86 -0.43
C GLU A 55 -7.01 -0.51 -1.03
N LEU A 56 -8.25 -0.72 -1.53
CA LEU A 56 -8.64 -1.99 -2.13
C LEU A 56 -7.77 -2.38 -3.33
N ILE A 57 -7.23 -1.40 -4.05
CA ILE A 57 -6.41 -1.62 -5.25
C ILE A 57 -4.97 -1.94 -4.86
N TRP A 58 -4.47 -1.29 -3.81
CA TRP A 58 -3.08 -1.44 -3.36
C TRP A 58 -2.90 -2.49 -2.28
N MET A 59 -3.97 -3.16 -1.87
CA MET A 59 -3.94 -4.26 -0.91
C MET A 59 -3.05 -5.43 -1.38
N GLY A 60 -3.05 -5.73 -2.68
CA GLY A 60 -2.25 -6.81 -3.26
C GLY A 60 -0.85 -6.40 -3.74
N ILE A 61 -0.48 -5.13 -3.59
CA ILE A 61 0.82 -4.62 -4.04
C ILE A 61 1.75 -4.55 -2.83
N ALA A 62 2.65 -5.52 -2.73
CA ALA A 62 3.74 -5.54 -1.77
C ALA A 62 5.09 -5.57 -2.50
N GLY A 63 6.06 -4.80 -1.99
CA GLY A 63 7.44 -4.85 -2.50
C GLY A 63 8.13 -6.10 -2.00
N ILE A 64 8.40 -7.06 -2.89
CA ILE A 64 9.15 -8.27 -2.58
C ILE A 64 10.58 -8.11 -3.09
N GLY A 65 11.56 -8.23 -2.19
CA GLY A 65 12.98 -8.15 -2.51
C GLY A 65 13.41 -6.78 -3.06
N ALA A 66 14.05 -6.78 -4.23
CA ALA A 66 14.52 -5.56 -4.90
C ALA A 66 13.43 -4.84 -5.72
N SER A 67 12.25 -5.47 -5.90
CA SER A 67 11.13 -4.84 -6.62
C SER A 67 10.58 -3.69 -5.80
N THR A 68 10.67 -2.48 -6.35
CA THR A 68 9.99 -1.32 -5.78
C THR A 68 8.55 -1.30 -6.28
N PRO A 69 7.54 -1.39 -5.42
CA PRO A 69 6.16 -1.21 -5.84
C PRO A 69 5.89 0.26 -6.20
N PRO A 70 4.79 0.54 -6.93
CA PRO A 70 4.28 1.89 -7.13
C PRO A 70 4.15 2.67 -5.82
N ASP A 71 4.42 3.98 -5.88
CA ASP A 71 4.37 4.84 -4.69
C ASP A 71 2.93 5.20 -4.32
N VAL A 72 2.37 4.35 -3.45
CA VAL A 72 1.02 4.46 -2.92
C VAL A 72 0.77 5.76 -2.15
N VAL A 73 1.80 6.37 -1.55
CA VAL A 73 1.62 7.58 -0.75
C VAL A 73 1.30 8.77 -1.64
N THR A 74 2.16 9.04 -2.62
CA THR A 74 1.97 10.19 -3.53
C THR A 74 0.75 9.99 -4.41
N GLY A 75 0.54 8.77 -4.92
CA GLY A 75 -0.66 8.44 -5.69
C GLY A 75 -1.93 8.61 -4.88
N GLY A 76 -1.92 8.20 -3.60
CA GLY A 76 -3.07 8.27 -2.71
C GLY A 76 -3.43 9.70 -2.34
N VAL A 77 -2.44 10.49 -1.96
CA VAL A 77 -2.60 11.90 -1.58
C VAL A 77 -3.08 12.73 -2.77
N LEU A 78 -2.37 12.67 -3.90
CA LEU A 78 -2.72 13.48 -5.08
C LEU A 78 -4.01 13.01 -5.74
N GLY A 79 -4.23 11.70 -5.85
CA GLY A 79 -5.47 11.13 -6.40
C GLY A 79 -6.69 11.56 -5.60
N THR A 80 -6.60 11.48 -4.27
CA THR A 80 -7.68 11.95 -3.37
C THR A 80 -7.86 13.46 -3.44
N ALA A 81 -6.78 14.22 -3.43
CA ALA A 81 -6.84 15.67 -3.47
C ALA A 81 -7.48 16.18 -4.77
N PHE A 82 -7.07 15.67 -5.94
CA PHE A 82 -7.65 16.09 -7.22
C PHE A 82 -9.09 15.63 -7.40
N ALA A 83 -9.48 14.47 -6.85
CA ALA A 83 -10.87 14.03 -6.86
C ALA A 83 -11.78 14.95 -6.04
N ILE A 84 -11.32 15.40 -4.86
CA ILE A 84 -12.06 16.35 -4.02
C ILE A 84 -12.11 17.73 -4.69
N LEU A 85 -10.97 18.23 -5.17
CA LEU A 85 -10.87 19.56 -5.80
C LEU A 85 -11.67 19.67 -7.11
N SER A 86 -11.71 18.59 -7.89
CA SER A 86 -12.48 18.55 -9.14
C SER A 86 -13.97 18.28 -8.93
N GLY A 87 -14.40 17.77 -7.77
CA GLY A 87 -15.79 17.40 -7.50
C GLY A 87 -16.29 16.17 -8.24
N HIS A 88 -15.40 15.40 -8.88
CA HIS A 88 -15.74 14.23 -9.69
C HIS A 88 -15.56 12.88 -8.95
N GLY A 89 -15.22 12.92 -7.66
CA GLY A 89 -15.27 11.77 -6.76
C GLY A 89 -14.29 10.64 -7.11
N VAL A 90 -14.66 9.41 -6.76
CA VAL A 90 -13.75 8.24 -6.75
C VAL A 90 -13.16 7.92 -8.12
N ALA A 91 -13.93 8.02 -9.21
CA ALA A 91 -13.46 7.61 -10.53
C ALA A 91 -12.21 8.36 -10.99
N VAL A 92 -12.19 9.68 -10.76
CA VAL A 92 -11.02 10.52 -11.05
C VAL A 92 -9.83 10.13 -10.18
N ALA A 93 -10.06 9.86 -8.89
CA ALA A 93 -8.99 9.41 -8.01
C ALA A 93 -8.35 8.13 -8.55
N LEU A 94 -9.16 7.15 -8.98
CA LEU A 94 -8.67 5.87 -9.50
C LEU A 94 -7.86 6.03 -10.79
N ALA A 95 -8.34 6.84 -11.75
CA ALA A 95 -7.60 7.07 -12.99
C ALA A 95 -6.28 7.80 -12.79
N LEU A 96 -6.22 8.75 -11.85
CA LEU A 96 -5.03 9.57 -11.63
C LEU A 96 -4.04 8.89 -10.70
N ALA A 97 -4.51 8.13 -9.70
CA ALA A 97 -3.66 7.58 -8.65
C ALA A 97 -2.59 6.62 -9.19
N VAL A 98 -2.94 5.72 -10.12
CA VAL A 98 -1.99 4.74 -10.65
C VAL A 98 -0.87 5.39 -11.49
N PRO A 99 -1.16 6.23 -12.51
CA PRO A 99 -0.11 6.93 -13.26
C PRO A 99 0.78 7.80 -12.37
N ILE A 100 0.18 8.53 -11.40
CA ILE A 100 0.93 9.35 -10.45
C ILE A 100 1.84 8.49 -9.59
N ALA A 101 1.34 7.35 -9.07
CA ALA A 101 2.13 6.43 -8.25
C ALA A 101 3.34 5.87 -9.00
N VAL A 102 3.21 5.54 -10.30
CA VAL A 102 4.33 5.05 -11.12
C VAL A 102 5.37 6.16 -11.38
N LEU A 103 4.92 7.39 -11.63
CA LEU A 103 5.82 8.53 -11.79
C LEU A 103 6.57 8.83 -10.49
N ALA A 104 5.86 8.86 -9.36
CA ALA A 104 6.44 9.09 -8.04
C ALA A 104 7.40 7.96 -7.63
N GLN A 105 7.07 6.70 -7.97
CA GLN A 105 7.98 5.56 -7.81
C GLN A 105 9.31 5.79 -8.55
N SER A 106 9.27 6.31 -9.77
CA SER A 106 10.48 6.59 -10.56
C SER A 106 11.40 7.62 -9.87
N LEU A 107 10.81 8.65 -9.24
CA LEU A 107 11.56 9.58 -8.38
C LEU A 107 12.12 8.88 -7.14
N GLY A 108 11.35 7.98 -6.53
CA GLY A 108 11.80 7.17 -5.39
C GLY A 108 13.02 6.30 -5.73
N VAL A 109 13.08 5.73 -6.94
CA VAL A 109 14.24 4.97 -7.44
C VAL A 109 15.46 5.88 -7.59
N LEU A 110 15.29 7.10 -8.13
CA LEU A 110 16.39 8.07 -8.24
C LEU A 110 16.98 8.43 -6.87
N VAL A 111 16.13 8.63 -5.86
CA VAL A 111 16.56 8.86 -4.48
C VAL A 111 17.32 7.67 -3.90
N ARG A 112 16.89 6.43 -4.20
CA ARG A 112 17.63 5.22 -3.79
C ARG A 112 19.04 5.19 -4.40
N ILE A 113 19.19 5.57 -5.67
CA ILE A 113 20.50 5.67 -6.33
C ILE A 113 21.37 6.72 -5.63
N MET A 114 20.82 7.90 -5.33
CA MET A 114 21.52 8.94 -4.59
C MET A 114 21.93 8.49 -3.18
N ASN A 115 21.09 7.72 -2.49
CA ASN A 115 21.37 7.19 -1.17
C ASN A 115 22.55 6.21 -1.17
N GLY A 116 22.80 5.52 -2.28
CA GLY A 116 24.01 4.73 -2.47
C GLY A 116 25.28 5.55 -2.28
N TYR A 117 25.32 6.81 -2.73
CA TYR A 117 26.47 7.69 -2.50
C TYR A 117 26.68 8.03 -1.01
N PHE A 118 25.59 8.33 -0.29
CA PHE A 118 25.65 8.65 1.13
C PHE A 118 26.08 7.45 1.98
N LEU A 119 25.70 6.24 1.56
CA LEU A 119 26.11 4.99 2.21
C LEU A 119 27.64 4.81 2.14
N HIS A 120 28.24 4.89 0.95
CA HIS A 120 29.70 4.78 0.81
C HIS A 120 30.46 5.88 1.57
N LYS A 121 29.83 7.05 1.74
CA LYS A 121 30.39 8.14 2.56
C LYS A 121 30.28 7.84 4.06
N ALA A 122 29.22 7.18 4.49
CA ALA A 122 29.07 6.71 5.87
C ALA A 122 30.15 5.66 6.21
N ASP A 123 30.47 4.76 5.28
CA ASP A 123 31.53 3.76 5.46
C ASP A 123 32.88 4.41 5.76
N LYS A 124 33.24 5.47 5.00
CA LYS A 124 34.46 6.25 5.26
C LYS A 124 34.48 6.90 6.63
N TYR A 125 33.36 7.46 7.09
CA TYR A 125 33.28 8.03 8.43
C TYR A 125 33.31 6.98 9.54
N ALA A 126 32.89 5.75 9.24
CA ALA A 126 33.00 4.62 10.16
C ALA A 126 34.46 4.16 10.32
N GLU A 127 35.24 4.14 9.23
CA GLU A 127 36.68 3.85 9.28
C GLU A 127 37.44 4.86 10.17
N ASP A 128 37.07 6.14 10.12
CA ASP A 128 37.65 7.21 10.94
C ASP A 128 37.11 7.26 12.38
N ALA A 129 36.29 6.28 12.80
CA ALA A 129 35.58 6.24 14.09
C ALA A 129 34.78 7.53 14.40
N ASN A 130 34.33 8.25 13.37
CA ASN A 130 33.59 9.50 13.51
C ASN A 130 32.08 9.23 13.61
N PHE A 131 31.62 8.95 14.83
CA PHE A 131 30.22 8.68 15.12
C PHE A 131 29.26 9.78 14.65
N ARG A 132 29.65 11.06 14.76
CA ARG A 132 28.81 12.19 14.31
C ARG A 132 28.64 12.20 12.78
N GLY A 133 29.70 11.88 12.05
CA GLY A 133 29.66 11.77 10.59
C GLY A 133 28.73 10.65 10.12
N VAL A 134 28.81 9.49 10.77
CA VAL A 134 27.93 8.34 10.49
C VAL A 134 26.47 8.70 10.80
N THR A 135 26.18 9.30 11.96
CA THR A 135 24.80 9.70 12.31
C THR A 135 24.23 10.69 11.29
N LEU A 136 25.01 11.69 10.85
CA LEU A 136 24.53 12.65 9.85
C LEU A 136 24.20 11.95 8.52
N MET A 137 25.08 11.06 8.06
CA MET A 137 24.88 10.33 6.80
C MET A 137 23.70 9.35 6.86
N MET A 138 23.29 8.92 8.06
CA MET A 138 22.09 8.11 8.26
C MET A 138 20.80 8.93 8.21
N TRP A 139 20.82 10.20 8.63
CA TRP A 139 19.65 11.09 8.62
C TRP A 139 19.40 11.82 7.30
N VAL A 140 20.41 11.94 6.43
CA VAL A 140 20.24 12.57 5.10
C VAL A 140 19.29 11.78 4.18
N PRO A 141 19.37 10.45 4.04
CA PRO A 141 18.50 9.67 3.16
C PRO A 141 16.99 9.81 3.48
N PRO A 142 16.53 9.73 4.75
CA PRO A 142 15.12 9.97 5.07
C PRO A 142 14.65 11.39 4.68
N ILE A 143 15.48 12.41 4.91
CA ILE A 143 15.15 13.80 4.51
C ILE A 143 15.04 13.92 2.99
N LEU A 144 15.91 13.24 2.24
CA LEU A 144 15.87 13.25 0.79
C LEU A 144 14.59 12.58 0.25
N PHE A 145 14.15 11.48 0.87
CA PHE A 145 12.87 10.84 0.56
C PHE A 145 11.66 11.71 0.92
N PHE A 146 11.70 12.37 2.07
CA PHE A 146 10.66 13.34 2.43
C PHE A 146 10.56 14.40 1.35
N LEU A 147 11.70 14.98 0.96
CA LEU A 147 11.75 16.06 -0.02
C LEU A 147 11.32 15.59 -1.42
N SER A 148 11.65 14.36 -1.82
CA SER A 148 11.27 13.80 -3.12
C SER A 148 9.78 13.54 -3.27
N VAL A 149 9.04 13.40 -2.18
CA VAL A 149 7.58 13.23 -2.20
C VAL A 149 6.88 14.57 -1.92
N PHE A 150 7.42 15.34 -0.98
CA PHE A 150 6.92 16.67 -0.61
C PHE A 150 6.91 17.62 -1.81
N LEU A 151 8.04 17.77 -2.51
CA LEU A 151 8.16 18.74 -3.62
C LEU A 151 7.19 18.44 -4.76
N PRO A 152 7.12 17.22 -5.33
CA PRO A 152 6.16 16.93 -6.39
C PRO A 152 4.71 17.10 -5.93
N THR A 153 4.38 16.66 -4.72
CA THR A 153 3.02 16.81 -4.19
C THR A 153 2.64 18.28 -4.03
N PHE A 154 3.52 19.07 -3.43
CA PHE A 154 3.33 20.50 -3.23
C PHE A 154 3.15 21.24 -4.57
N LEU A 155 4.05 20.99 -5.54
CA LEU A 155 3.99 21.63 -6.85
C LEU A 155 2.77 21.18 -7.65
N ALA A 156 2.40 19.90 -7.59
CA ALA A 156 1.23 19.37 -8.26
C ALA A 156 -0.07 19.99 -7.75
N ILE A 157 -0.22 20.22 -6.44
CA ILE A 157 -1.41 20.89 -5.91
C ILE A 157 -1.38 22.39 -6.19
N LEU A 158 -0.24 23.05 -6.01
CA LEU A 158 -0.13 24.50 -6.15
C LEU A 158 -0.32 24.97 -7.60
N MET A 159 0.30 24.28 -8.55
CA MET A 159 0.27 24.64 -9.97
C MET A 159 -0.70 23.79 -10.79
N GLY A 160 -0.91 22.54 -10.40
CA GLY A 160 -1.65 21.56 -11.19
C GLY A 160 -3.14 21.47 -10.87
N ALA A 161 -3.62 21.92 -9.70
CA ALA A 161 -5.03 21.78 -9.33
C ALA A 161 -6.01 22.36 -10.36
N LYS A 162 -5.71 23.55 -10.91
CA LYS A 162 -6.55 24.18 -11.93
C LYS A 162 -6.49 23.43 -13.27
N GLU A 163 -5.29 23.07 -13.72
CA GLU A 163 -5.07 22.40 -15.00
C GLU A 163 -5.64 20.98 -15.00
N VAL A 164 -5.44 20.24 -13.91
CA VAL A 164 -6.00 18.89 -13.73
C VAL A 164 -7.53 18.96 -13.68
N THR A 165 -8.10 19.94 -12.97
CA THR A 165 -9.57 20.13 -12.94
C THR A 165 -10.11 20.51 -14.33
N ALA A 166 -9.43 21.37 -15.07
CA ALA A 166 -9.82 21.73 -16.44
C ALA A 166 -9.74 20.52 -17.38
N LEU A 167 -8.70 19.70 -17.27
CA LEU A 167 -8.54 18.47 -18.02
C LEU A 167 -9.68 17.49 -17.72
N ILE A 168 -10.00 17.26 -16.44
CA ILE A 168 -11.11 16.39 -16.01
C ILE A 168 -12.43 16.89 -16.57
N ASN A 169 -12.70 18.19 -16.49
CA ASN A 169 -13.93 18.79 -17.00
C ASN A 169 -14.06 18.71 -18.53
N ALA A 170 -12.94 18.58 -19.23
CA ALA A 170 -12.93 18.36 -20.68
C ALA A 170 -13.21 16.90 -21.05
N VAL A 171 -13.09 15.94 -20.12
CA VAL A 171 -13.40 14.53 -20.37
C VAL A 171 -14.92 14.34 -20.47
N PRO A 172 -15.43 13.72 -21.56
CA PRO A 172 -16.85 13.40 -21.70
C PRO A 172 -17.35 12.52 -20.54
N LYS A 173 -18.57 12.80 -20.07
CA LYS A 173 -19.21 12.04 -18.98
C LYS A 173 -19.24 10.53 -19.22
N THR A 174 -19.48 10.09 -20.45
CA THR A 174 -19.48 8.67 -20.81
C THR A 174 -18.16 7.96 -20.48
N ILE A 175 -17.03 8.66 -20.58
CA ILE A 175 -15.71 8.13 -20.24
C ILE A 175 -15.54 8.06 -18.72
N LEU A 176 -15.96 9.11 -18.00
CA LEU A 176 -15.93 9.13 -16.53
C LEU A 176 -16.83 8.06 -15.91
N ASP A 177 -18.02 7.84 -16.50
CA ASP A 177 -18.95 6.80 -16.08
C ASP A 177 -18.38 5.40 -16.38
N GLY A 178 -17.80 5.21 -17.57
CA GLY A 178 -17.11 3.95 -17.93
C GLY A 178 -15.94 3.65 -16.99
N LEU A 179 -15.16 4.67 -16.64
CA LEU A 179 -14.07 4.57 -15.66
C LEU A 179 -14.58 4.27 -14.25
N THR A 180 -15.76 4.79 -13.87
CA THR A 180 -16.41 4.45 -12.59
C THR A 180 -16.75 2.97 -12.53
N ILE A 181 -17.34 2.43 -13.60
CA ILE A 181 -17.69 1.01 -13.69
C ILE A 181 -16.43 0.15 -13.68
N ALA A 182 -15.39 0.53 -14.44
CA ALA A 182 -14.10 -0.16 -14.42
C ALA A 182 -13.43 -0.08 -13.04
N GLY A 183 -13.54 1.05 -12.36
CA GLY A 183 -13.04 1.26 -11.01
C GLY A 183 -13.63 0.30 -9.99
N ASN A 184 -14.91 -0.08 -10.14
CA ASN A 184 -15.55 -1.07 -9.28
C ASN A 184 -14.99 -2.50 -9.45
N LEU A 185 -14.28 -2.77 -10.56
CA LEU A 185 -13.59 -4.04 -10.78
C LEU A 185 -12.17 -4.06 -10.20
N LEU A 186 -11.56 -2.91 -9.94
CA LEU A 186 -10.18 -2.83 -9.42
C LEU A 186 -10.00 -3.51 -8.05
N PRO A 187 -10.94 -3.44 -7.10
CA PRO A 187 -10.86 -4.23 -5.86
C PRO A 187 -10.72 -5.73 -6.10
N ALA A 188 -11.39 -6.28 -7.14
CA ALA A 188 -11.27 -7.70 -7.47
C ALA A 188 -9.85 -8.08 -7.88
N ILE A 189 -9.12 -7.18 -8.55
CA ILE A 189 -7.71 -7.38 -8.89
C ILE A 189 -6.84 -7.36 -7.64
N GLY A 190 -7.08 -6.44 -6.71
CA GLY A 190 -6.38 -6.40 -5.42
C GLY A 190 -6.54 -7.69 -4.61
N PHE A 191 -7.78 -8.21 -4.53
CA PHE A 191 -8.06 -9.50 -3.91
C PHE A 191 -7.45 -10.68 -4.68
N ALA A 192 -7.42 -10.63 -6.01
CA ALA A 192 -6.79 -11.67 -6.82
C ALA A 192 -5.28 -11.75 -6.58
N LEU A 193 -4.58 -10.62 -6.48
CA LEU A 193 -3.16 -10.56 -6.14
C LEU A 193 -2.88 -11.11 -4.74
N LEU A 194 -3.71 -10.76 -3.76
CA LEU A 194 -3.62 -11.33 -2.40
C LEU A 194 -3.87 -12.84 -2.39
N LEU A 195 -4.88 -13.28 -3.14
CA LEU A 195 -5.20 -14.70 -3.25
C LEU A 195 -4.06 -15.46 -3.90
N ASP A 196 -3.46 -14.93 -4.96
CA ASP A 196 -2.32 -15.53 -5.67
C ASP A 196 -1.14 -15.79 -4.72
N MET A 197 -0.82 -14.83 -3.85
CA MET A 197 0.22 -15.01 -2.82
C MET A 197 -0.11 -16.08 -1.77
N LEU A 198 -1.40 -16.31 -1.49
CA LEU A 198 -1.88 -17.26 -0.48
C LEU A 198 -2.34 -18.60 -1.08
N PHE A 199 -2.33 -18.72 -2.41
CA PHE A 199 -3.00 -19.81 -3.08
C PHE A 199 -2.19 -21.08 -2.95
N SER A 200 -2.78 -22.08 -2.30
CA SER A 200 -2.23 -23.44 -2.31
C SER A 200 -3.34 -24.46 -2.50
N LYS A 201 -3.01 -25.63 -3.05
CA LYS A 201 -3.97 -26.73 -3.24
C LYS A 201 -4.67 -27.13 -1.94
N LYS A 202 -3.99 -26.97 -0.80
CA LYS A 202 -4.52 -27.26 0.54
C LYS A 202 -5.41 -26.11 1.03
N MET A 203 -5.05 -24.85 0.76
CA MET A 203 -5.78 -23.67 1.24
C MET A 203 -7.04 -23.32 0.42
N VAL A 204 -7.13 -23.79 -0.83
CA VAL A 204 -8.25 -23.47 -1.74
C VAL A 204 -9.62 -23.89 -1.18
N VAL A 205 -9.67 -24.97 -0.40
CA VAL A 205 -10.91 -25.47 0.20
C VAL A 205 -11.46 -24.46 1.23
N PHE A 206 -10.59 -23.85 2.03
CA PHE A 206 -10.99 -22.83 3.00
C PHE A 206 -11.45 -21.54 2.32
N PHE A 207 -10.83 -21.18 1.20
CA PHE A 207 -11.28 -20.05 0.37
C PHE A 207 -12.71 -20.24 -0.12
N PHE A 208 -13.03 -21.40 -0.75
CA PHE A 208 -14.39 -21.67 -1.22
C PHE A 208 -15.40 -21.77 -0.09
N LEU A 209 -15.01 -22.30 1.07
CA LEU A 209 -15.88 -22.34 2.24
C LEU A 209 -16.25 -20.92 2.73
N GLY A 210 -15.28 -20.02 2.81
CA GLY A 210 -15.51 -18.60 3.12
C GLY A 210 -16.38 -17.90 2.05
N PHE A 211 -16.15 -18.20 0.77
CA PHE A 211 -16.94 -17.66 -0.34
C PHE A 211 -18.41 -18.10 -0.27
N LEU A 212 -18.68 -19.39 0.00
CA LEU A 212 -20.04 -19.90 0.17
C LEU A 212 -20.72 -19.29 1.40
N ALA A 213 -19.99 -19.11 2.50
CA ALA A 213 -20.48 -18.42 3.69
C ALA A 213 -20.86 -16.95 3.39
N ALA A 214 -20.03 -16.23 2.64
CA ALA A 214 -20.34 -14.87 2.21
C ALA A 214 -21.58 -14.81 1.29
N SER A 215 -21.63 -15.68 0.27
CA SER A 215 -22.65 -15.64 -0.78
C SER A 215 -24.02 -16.13 -0.31
N TYR A 216 -24.09 -17.26 0.40
CA TYR A 216 -25.34 -17.89 0.77
C TYR A 216 -25.82 -17.52 2.17
N LEU A 217 -24.92 -17.41 3.15
CA LEU A 217 -25.29 -17.05 4.52
C LEU A 217 -25.32 -15.52 4.74
N LYS A 218 -24.85 -14.72 3.77
CA LYS A 218 -24.77 -13.26 3.83
C LYS A 218 -24.06 -12.76 5.10
N LEU A 219 -23.07 -13.52 5.57
CA LEU A 219 -22.26 -13.15 6.72
C LEU A 219 -21.37 -11.97 6.37
N ASP A 220 -21.21 -11.05 7.32
CA ASP A 220 -20.28 -9.94 7.17
C ASP A 220 -18.83 -10.43 7.14
N ILE A 221 -17.95 -9.66 6.49
CA ILE A 221 -16.51 -9.97 6.34
C ILE A 221 -15.88 -10.17 7.72
N THR A 222 -16.28 -9.35 8.70
CA THR A 222 -15.82 -9.46 10.10
C THR A 222 -16.20 -10.80 10.72
N ALA A 223 -17.43 -11.28 10.48
CA ALA A 223 -17.90 -12.56 11.02
C ALA A 223 -17.14 -13.72 10.39
N ILE A 224 -16.91 -13.69 9.07
CA ILE A 224 -16.14 -14.70 8.35
C ILE A 224 -14.70 -14.75 8.85
N ALA A 225 -14.07 -13.60 9.10
CA ALA A 225 -12.72 -13.52 9.67
C ALA A 225 -12.63 -14.14 11.07
N LEU A 226 -13.63 -13.93 11.92
CA LEU A 226 -13.69 -14.55 13.25
C LEU A 226 -13.83 -16.07 13.15
N PHE A 227 -14.74 -16.58 12.30
CA PHE A 227 -14.88 -18.01 12.07
C PHE A 227 -13.60 -18.63 11.50
N GLY A 228 -12.97 -17.96 10.54
CA GLY A 228 -11.69 -18.38 9.98
C GLY A 228 -10.59 -18.46 11.02
N THR A 229 -10.53 -17.50 11.94
CA THR A 229 -9.58 -17.48 13.06
C THR A 229 -9.82 -18.65 14.01
N CYS A 230 -11.07 -18.90 14.41
CA CYS A 230 -11.41 -20.06 15.24
C CYS A 230 -11.01 -21.38 14.56
N LEU A 231 -11.28 -21.52 13.26
CA LEU A 231 -10.93 -22.70 12.49
C LEU A 231 -9.40 -22.90 12.41
N ALA A 232 -8.64 -21.82 12.17
CA ALA A 232 -7.19 -21.86 12.14
C ALA A 232 -6.60 -22.31 13.49
N ILE A 233 -7.13 -21.81 14.61
CA ILE A 233 -6.71 -22.22 15.96
C ILE A 233 -7.01 -23.70 16.19
N ILE A 234 -8.19 -24.19 15.78
CA ILE A 234 -8.55 -25.61 15.92
C ILE A 234 -7.58 -26.50 15.13
N ILE A 235 -7.31 -26.15 13.86
CA ILE A 235 -6.38 -26.89 13.01
C ILE A 235 -4.98 -26.92 13.64
N TYR A 236 -4.48 -25.78 14.12
CA TYR A 236 -3.20 -25.68 14.79
C TYR A 236 -3.10 -26.58 16.03
N VAL A 237 -4.13 -26.59 16.88
CA VAL A 237 -4.16 -27.42 18.10
C VAL A 237 -4.23 -28.91 17.76
N VAL A 238 -5.00 -29.31 16.74
CA VAL A 238 -5.11 -30.71 16.31
C VAL A 238 -3.79 -31.20 15.68
N MET A 239 -3.20 -30.45 14.76
CA MET A 239 -1.93 -30.82 14.13
C MET A 239 -0.77 -30.92 15.14
N ASN A 240 -0.65 -29.97 16.08
CA ASN A 240 0.37 -30.05 17.14
C ASN A 240 0.14 -31.21 18.12
N ARG A 241 -1.10 -31.69 18.23
CA ARG A 241 -1.42 -32.84 19.10
C ARG A 241 -1.03 -34.16 18.43
N ASP A 242 -1.14 -34.24 17.11
CA ASP A 242 -0.66 -35.37 16.33
C ASP A 242 0.88 -35.45 16.33
N GLU A 243 1.60 -34.32 16.27
CA GLU A 243 3.07 -34.27 16.44
C GLU A 243 3.54 -34.81 17.80
N LYS A 244 2.87 -34.44 18.90
CA LYS A 244 3.20 -34.97 20.24
C LYS A 244 2.88 -36.45 20.40
N SER A 245 1.98 -36.98 19.59
CA SER A 245 1.56 -38.39 19.64
C SER A 245 2.44 -39.27 18.73
N SER A 246 2.94 -38.72 17.61
CA SER A 246 3.85 -39.41 16.68
C SER A 246 5.30 -39.48 17.17
N ASN A 247 5.74 -38.53 18.01
CA ASN A 247 7.10 -38.52 18.57
C ASN A 247 7.39 -39.64 19.61
N THR A 248 6.45 -40.56 19.83
CA THR A 248 6.68 -41.77 20.64
C THR A 248 7.06 -42.99 19.79
N GLN A 249 6.86 -42.99 18.46
CA GLN A 249 7.35 -44.06 17.58
C GLN A 249 7.73 -43.54 16.17
N ALA A 250 9.04 -43.54 15.92
CA ALA A 250 9.74 -43.57 14.62
C ALA A 250 9.93 -42.26 13.82
N GLY A 251 11.20 -41.79 13.79
CA GLY A 251 11.93 -41.28 12.61
C GLY A 251 11.54 -39.91 12.02
N PRO A 252 12.49 -39.11 11.50
CA PRO A 252 12.19 -37.80 10.93
C PRO A 252 11.49 -37.99 9.58
N ASN A 253 10.16 -37.97 9.59
CA ASN A 253 9.38 -37.86 8.37
C ASN A 253 9.10 -36.39 8.10
N ASP A 254 9.75 -35.91 7.05
CA ASP A 254 9.53 -34.64 6.36
C ASP A 254 8.05 -34.56 5.96
N PHE A 255 7.27 -33.73 6.66
CA PHE A 255 5.87 -33.46 6.30
C PHE A 255 5.72 -31.97 6.01
N ASP A 256 5.59 -31.69 4.71
CA ASP A 256 5.28 -30.40 4.09
C ASP A 256 4.46 -29.47 4.98
N ASN A 257 5.12 -28.40 5.42
CA ASN A 257 4.50 -27.21 5.98
C ASN A 257 3.30 -26.80 5.12
N LEU A 258 2.14 -26.56 5.75
CA LEU A 258 0.93 -26.09 5.05
C LEU A 258 1.10 -24.73 4.36
N THR A 259 2.22 -24.06 4.60
CA THR A 259 2.63 -22.76 4.06
C THR A 259 3.77 -22.85 3.04
N GLU A 260 4.40 -24.01 2.87
CA GLU A 260 5.35 -24.22 1.78
C GLU A 260 4.57 -24.70 0.57
N GLY A 261 4.02 -23.73 -0.17
CA GLY A 261 4.14 -23.87 -1.62
C GLY A 261 5.64 -23.80 -1.91
N GLU A 262 6.17 -24.79 -2.64
CA GLU A 262 7.47 -24.62 -3.28
C GLU A 262 7.42 -23.28 -4.02
N ILE A 263 8.13 -22.28 -3.48
CA ILE A 263 8.44 -21.09 -4.25
C ILE A 263 9.52 -21.59 -5.21
N ASP A 264 9.07 -22.12 -6.34
CA ASP A 264 9.94 -22.50 -7.42
C ASP A 264 10.53 -21.20 -7.98
N PHE A 265 11.84 -21.01 -7.77
CA PHE A 265 12.60 -19.85 -8.23
C PHE A 265 13.30 -20.14 -9.58
N GLU A 266 12.72 -21.01 -10.41
CA GLU A 266 13.12 -21.16 -11.82
C GLU A 266 12.35 -20.22 -12.75
#